data_AF-A0A0G4NGD8-F1
#
_entry.id   AF-A0A0G4NGD8-F1
#
_cell.length_a   1.000
_cell.length_b   1.000
_cell.length_c   1.000
_cell.angle_alpha   90.00
_cell.angle_beta   90.00
_cell.angle_gamma   90.00
#
_symmetry.space_group_name_H-M   'P 1'
#
loop_
_entity.id
_entity.type
_entity.pdbx_description
1 polymer ?
#
loop_
_entity_poly.entity_id
_entity_poly.type
_entity_poly.pdbx_seq_one_letter_code
_entity_poly.pdbx_strand_id
1 'polypeptide(L)'
;VMMILKALVETNDREIFEGLIGSKGSKSAQNTFLTDRVELLLRTYTSYGLYTKTETRAYLGEKFRVVLGVPDTMSHYDVGTEFLKRVVLVHLGNVDVTEQQDSDKFKMLLFMIRKLYALVAGECSVDNPDAIQNQEVLLGGFLYGM
;
A
#
# COMPACT_ATOMS: atom_id res chain seq x y z
N VAL A 1 -5.20 4.26 1.91
CA VAL A 1 -4.74 2.98 1.28
C VAL A 1 -5.03 2.92 -0.21
N MET A 2 -6.27 3.15 -0.69
CA MET A 2 -6.60 3.10 -2.12
C MET A 2 -5.72 4.00 -3.00
N MET A 3 -5.46 5.23 -2.56
CA MET A 3 -4.59 6.17 -3.25
C MET A 3 -3.18 5.60 -3.47
N ILE A 4 -2.64 4.87 -2.49
CA ILE A 4 -1.30 4.25 -2.60
C ILE A 4 -1.36 3.08 -3.59
N LEU A 5 -2.39 2.23 -3.51
CA LEU A 5 -2.57 1.10 -4.43
C LEU A 5 -2.65 1.57 -5.89
N LYS A 6 -3.46 2.59 -6.18
CA LYS A 6 -3.59 3.17 -7.53
C LYS A 6 -2.37 3.98 -7.99
N ALA A 7 -1.55 4.48 -7.07
CA ALA A 7 -0.30 5.17 -7.41
C ALA A 7 0.85 4.19 -7.74
N LEU A 8 0.79 2.94 -7.26
CA LEU A 8 1.81 1.91 -7.51
C LEU A 8 1.62 1.29 -8.90
N VAL A 9 0.43 0.79 -9.22
CA VAL A 9 0.16 0.07 -10.47
C VAL A 9 -1.08 0.67 -11.14
N GLU A 10 -1.08 0.72 -12.48
CA GLU A 10 -2.28 1.07 -13.24
C GLU A 10 -3.27 -0.10 -13.12
N THR A 11 -4.33 0.07 -12.35
CA THR A 11 -5.22 -1.03 -11.94
C THR A 11 -6.68 -0.60 -11.86
N ASN A 12 -7.55 -1.56 -12.13
CA ASN A 12 -8.99 -1.39 -12.06
C ASN A 12 -9.52 -1.69 -10.65
N ASP A 13 -10.61 -1.05 -10.24
CA ASP A 13 -11.25 -1.30 -8.94
C ASP A 13 -11.65 -2.78 -8.78
N ARG A 14 -11.95 -3.43 -9.90
CA ARG A 14 -12.23 -4.86 -9.97
C ARG A 14 -11.02 -5.72 -9.59
N GLU A 15 -9.82 -5.38 -10.05
CA GLU A 15 -8.61 -6.14 -9.74
C GLU A 15 -8.26 -6.01 -8.26
N ILE A 16 -8.44 -4.81 -7.69
CA ILE A 16 -8.28 -4.60 -6.24
C ILE A 16 -9.32 -5.41 -5.46
N PHE A 17 -10.57 -5.41 -5.91
CA PHE A 17 -11.65 -6.19 -5.30
C PHE A 17 -11.35 -7.70 -5.33
N GLU A 18 -10.99 -8.23 -6.50
CA GLU A 18 -10.63 -9.64 -6.68
C GLU A 18 -9.34 -9.99 -5.93
N GLY A 19 -8.39 -9.06 -5.78
CA GLY A 19 -7.18 -9.24 -4.99
C GLY A 19 -7.43 -9.34 -3.48
N LEU A 20 -8.39 -8.59 -2.95
CA LEU A 20 -8.75 -8.62 -1.53
C LEU A 20 -9.65 -9.82 -1.17
N ILE A 21 -10.69 -10.04 -1.97
CA ILE A 21 -11.72 -11.04 -1.69
C ILE A 21 -11.32 -12.41 -2.24
N GLY A 22 -10.62 -12.46 -3.37
CA GLY A 22 -10.31 -13.68 -4.11
C GLY A 22 -11.22 -13.86 -5.33
N SER A 23 -10.89 -14.83 -6.18
CA SER A 23 -11.67 -15.12 -7.39
C SER A 23 -13.12 -15.48 -7.08
N LYS A 24 -14.00 -15.24 -8.07
CA LYS A 24 -15.43 -15.56 -8.01
C LYS A 24 -15.64 -17.04 -7.68
N GLY A 25 -16.39 -17.32 -6.62
CA GLY A 25 -16.66 -18.67 -6.13
C GLY A 25 -15.75 -19.12 -4.97
N SER A 26 -14.80 -18.30 -4.53
CA SER A 26 -14.06 -18.55 -3.28
C SER A 26 -14.97 -18.40 -2.05
N LYS A 27 -14.69 -19.12 -0.96
CA LYS A 27 -15.42 -18.99 0.31
C LYS A 27 -15.44 -17.54 0.81
N SER A 28 -14.37 -16.79 0.57
CA SER A 28 -14.26 -15.37 0.90
C SER A 28 -15.20 -14.47 0.08
N ALA A 29 -15.56 -14.85 -1.15
CA ALA A 29 -16.53 -14.10 -1.96
C ALA A 29 -17.98 -14.21 -1.46
N GLN A 30 -18.27 -15.21 -0.62
CA GLN A 30 -19.56 -15.35 0.05
C GLN A 30 -19.58 -14.63 1.41
N ASN A 31 -18.45 -14.11 1.87
CA ASN A 31 -18.36 -13.40 3.14
C ASN A 31 -18.82 -11.94 2.97
N THR A 32 -20.11 -11.70 3.27
CA THR A 32 -20.74 -10.37 3.17
C THR A 32 -20.03 -9.30 3.99
N PHE A 33 -19.44 -9.69 5.14
CA PHE A 33 -18.68 -8.76 5.97
C PHE A 33 -17.48 -8.16 5.22
N LEU A 34 -16.76 -8.98 4.44
CA LEU A 34 -15.61 -8.52 3.66
C LEU A 34 -16.06 -7.71 2.45
N THR A 35 -17.06 -8.19 1.71
CA THR A 35 -17.52 -7.54 0.47
C THR A 35 -18.00 -6.12 0.71
N ASP A 36 -18.80 -5.90 1.77
CA ASP A 36 -19.40 -4.59 2.06
C ASP A 36 -18.33 -3.56 2.46
N ARG A 37 -17.29 -4.00 3.19
CA ARG A 37 -16.19 -3.12 3.64
C ARG A 37 -15.26 -2.76 2.49
N VAL A 38 -14.96 -3.71 1.62
CA VAL A 38 -14.17 -3.45 0.41
C VAL A 38 -14.94 -2.52 -0.53
N GLU A 39 -16.24 -2.71 -0.70
CA GLU A 39 -17.07 -1.82 -1.50
C GLU A 39 -17.07 -0.39 -0.94
N LEU A 40 -17.27 -0.22 0.37
CA LEU A 40 -17.19 1.09 1.03
C LEU A 40 -15.84 1.76 0.79
N LEU A 41 -14.75 0.99 0.89
CA LEU A 41 -13.39 1.48 0.69
C LEU A 41 -13.15 1.92 -0.76
N LEU A 42 -13.68 1.21 -1.75
CA LEU A 42 -13.64 1.60 -3.17
C LEU A 42 -14.47 2.86 -3.43
N ARG A 43 -15.72 2.91 -2.94
CA ARG A 43 -16.62 4.06 -3.09
C ARG A 43 -16.10 5.33 -2.41
N THR A 44 -15.39 5.21 -1.30
CA THR A 44 -14.80 6.38 -0.63
C THR A 44 -13.72 7.03 -1.50
N TYR A 45 -12.96 6.22 -2.25
CA TYR A 45 -11.89 6.72 -3.10
C TYR A 45 -12.41 7.52 -4.31
N THR A 46 -13.57 7.17 -4.87
CA THR A 46 -14.12 7.88 -6.03
C THR A 46 -14.44 9.35 -5.74
N SER A 47 -14.64 9.72 -4.47
CA SER A 47 -14.81 11.12 -4.05
C SER A 47 -13.62 12.02 -4.35
N TYR A 48 -12.41 11.46 -4.49
CA TYR A 48 -11.21 12.22 -4.86
C TYR A 48 -11.17 12.59 -6.35
N GLY A 49 -11.94 11.91 -7.19
CA GLY A 49 -11.97 12.17 -8.64
C GLY A 49 -10.65 11.89 -9.38
N LEU A 50 -9.79 11.04 -8.82
CA LEU A 50 -8.50 10.64 -9.42
C LEU A 50 -8.65 9.25 -10.06
N TYR A 51 -8.40 9.13 -11.36
CA TYR A 51 -8.72 7.90 -12.10
C TYR A 51 -7.47 7.16 -12.59
N THR A 52 -6.41 7.89 -12.94
CA THR A 52 -5.19 7.30 -13.49
C THR A 52 -4.07 7.19 -12.46
N LYS A 53 -3.09 6.31 -12.70
CA LYS A 53 -1.89 6.20 -11.85
C LYS A 53 -1.11 7.53 -11.81
N THR A 54 -0.97 8.18 -12.96
CA THR A 54 -0.19 9.43 -13.11
C THR A 54 -0.82 10.57 -12.33
N GLU A 55 -2.13 10.77 -12.42
CA GLU A 55 -2.87 11.75 -11.63
C GLU A 55 -2.72 11.49 -10.13
N THR A 56 -2.92 10.23 -9.73
CA THR A 56 -2.84 9.85 -8.31
C THR A 56 -1.44 10.07 -7.75
N ARG A 57 -0.40 9.75 -8.53
CA ARG A 57 0.99 9.96 -8.14
C ARG A 57 1.36 11.44 -8.10
N ALA A 58 0.91 12.24 -9.07
CA ALA A 58 1.09 13.68 -9.06
C ALA A 58 0.39 14.35 -7.87
N TYR A 59 -0.83 13.92 -7.54
CA TYR A 59 -1.57 14.42 -6.37
C TYR A 59 -0.82 14.16 -5.06
N LEU A 60 -0.24 12.96 -4.89
CA LEU A 60 0.63 12.66 -3.75
C LEU A 60 1.84 13.60 -3.73
N GLY A 61 2.52 13.78 -4.86
CA GLY A 61 3.70 14.63 -4.93
C GLY A 61 3.40 16.10 -4.64
N GLU A 62 2.25 16.62 -5.07
CA GLU A 62 1.79 17.98 -4.72
C GLU A 62 1.68 18.17 -3.20
N LYS A 63 1.11 17.20 -2.49
CA LYS A 63 0.91 17.31 -1.03
C LYS A 63 2.18 17.05 -0.22
N PHE A 64 3.07 16.18 -0.69
CA PHE A 64 4.26 15.76 0.06
C PHE A 64 5.55 16.49 -0.33
N ARG A 65 5.54 17.36 -1.35
CA ARG A 65 6.72 18.12 -1.81
C ARG A 65 7.49 18.79 -0.69
N VAL A 66 6.78 19.56 0.15
CA VAL A 66 7.40 20.35 1.22
C VAL A 66 8.04 19.44 2.27
N VAL A 67 7.39 18.32 2.61
CA VAL A 67 7.85 17.40 3.65
C VAL A 67 9.04 16.57 3.19
N LEU A 68 9.12 16.24 1.89
CA LEU A 68 10.19 15.43 1.33
C LEU A 68 11.50 16.20 1.10
N GLY A 69 11.49 17.54 1.19
CA GLY A 69 12.67 18.37 0.97
C GLY A 69 13.29 18.22 -0.42
N VAL A 70 12.45 17.95 -1.43
CA VAL A 70 12.86 17.76 -2.83
C VAL A 70 13.04 19.10 -3.55
N PRO A 71 13.88 19.19 -4.59
CA PRO A 71 14.06 20.42 -5.36
C PRO A 71 12.75 20.95 -5.99
N ASP A 72 12.62 22.28 -6.07
CA ASP A 72 11.45 22.95 -6.69
C ASP A 72 11.34 22.74 -8.21
N THR A 73 12.41 22.26 -8.84
CA THR A 73 12.45 21.92 -10.26
C THR A 73 11.81 20.57 -10.59
N MET A 74 11.59 19.71 -9.58
CA MET A 74 11.05 18.38 -9.76
C MET A 74 9.55 18.42 -10.11
N SER A 75 9.08 17.56 -11.02
CA SER A 75 7.65 17.51 -11.34
C SER A 75 6.87 16.86 -10.19
N HIS A 76 5.59 17.22 -10.00
CA HIS A 76 4.76 16.58 -8.98
C HIS A 76 4.69 15.05 -9.14
N TYR A 77 4.74 14.55 -10.37
CA TYR A 77 4.79 13.11 -10.63
C TYR A 77 6.08 12.47 -10.10
N ASP A 78 7.23 13.11 -10.31
CA ASP A 78 8.53 12.62 -9.84
C ASP A 78 8.61 12.69 -8.30
N VAL A 79 8.07 13.74 -7.69
CA VAL A 79 7.94 13.85 -6.23
C VAL A 79 7.08 12.71 -5.67
N GLY A 80 5.97 12.38 -6.33
CA GLY A 80 5.13 11.25 -5.95
C GLY A 80 5.84 9.91 -6.11
N THR A 81 6.70 9.76 -7.11
CA THR A 81 7.56 8.57 -7.28
C THR A 81 8.56 8.47 -6.12
N GLU A 82 9.19 9.58 -5.75
CA GLU A 82 10.14 9.63 -4.63
C GLU A 82 9.47 9.34 -3.28
N PHE A 83 8.23 9.79 -3.09
CA PHE A 83 7.41 9.44 -1.94
C PHE A 83 7.22 7.92 -1.82
N LEU A 84 6.78 7.27 -2.91
CA LEU A 84 6.55 5.82 -2.92
C LEU A 84 7.85 5.03 -2.71
N LYS A 85 8.97 5.57 -3.19
CA LYS A 85 10.31 4.98 -3.03
C LYS A 85 10.80 5.04 -1.58
N ARG A 86 10.72 6.21 -0.94
CA ARG A 86 11.28 6.45 0.40
C ARG A 86 10.40 5.98 1.56
N VAL A 87 9.09 5.89 1.35
CA VAL A 87 8.13 5.69 2.46
C VAL A 87 7.41 4.36 2.37
N VAL A 88 6.93 3.96 1.19
CA VAL A 88 6.03 2.81 1.04
C VAL A 88 6.83 1.52 0.81
N LEU A 89 6.78 0.61 1.79
CA LEU A 89 7.36 -0.75 1.73
C LEU A 89 8.78 -0.76 1.15
N VAL A 90 9.68 0.05 1.74
CA VAL A 90 11.04 0.28 1.25
C VAL A 90 11.88 -0.98 1.08
N HIS A 91 11.58 -2.04 1.85
CA HIS A 91 12.24 -3.33 1.78
C HIS A 91 12.01 -4.07 0.44
N LEU A 92 10.97 -3.70 -0.32
CA LEU A 92 10.68 -4.27 -1.65
C LEU A 92 11.28 -3.44 -2.79
N GLY A 93 12.07 -2.40 -2.49
CA GLY A 93 12.71 -1.56 -3.50
C GLY A 93 12.80 -0.11 -3.05
N ASN A 94 14.04 0.34 -2.81
CA ASN A 94 14.38 1.71 -2.40
C ASN A 94 15.49 2.35 -3.26
N VAL A 95 16.18 1.60 -4.13
CA VAL A 95 17.28 2.16 -4.95
C VAL A 95 16.77 2.48 -6.35
N ASP A 96 16.20 1.50 -7.02
CA ASP A 96 15.48 1.66 -8.28
C ASP A 96 14.00 1.33 -8.06
N VAL A 97 13.12 2.04 -8.78
CA VAL A 97 11.69 1.74 -8.81
C VAL A 97 11.39 1.11 -10.16
N THR A 98 11.50 -0.21 -10.21
CA THR A 98 11.06 -0.99 -11.37
C THR A 98 9.56 -1.27 -11.28
N GLU A 99 8.91 -1.48 -12.42
CA GLU A 99 7.48 -1.85 -12.45
C GLU A 99 7.20 -3.15 -11.68
N GLN A 100 8.18 -4.07 -11.63
CA GLN A 100 8.08 -5.30 -10.86
C GLN A 100 8.00 -5.01 -9.35
N GLN A 101 8.85 -4.12 -8.84
CA GLN A 101 8.82 -3.73 -7.42
C GLN A 101 7.54 -2.99 -7.05
N ASP A 102 7.03 -2.12 -7.93
CA ASP A 102 5.72 -1.49 -7.73
C ASP A 102 4.60 -2.56 -7.64
N SER A 103 4.68 -3.62 -8.47
CA SER A 103 3.76 -4.77 -8.43
C SER A 103 3.87 -5.58 -7.14
N ASP A 104 5.07 -5.79 -6.63
CA ASP A 104 5.28 -6.55 -5.39
C ASP A 104 4.83 -5.75 -4.17
N LYS A 105 5.09 -4.43 -4.14
CA LYS A 105 4.51 -3.52 -3.13
C LYS A 105 2.99 -3.54 -3.16
N PHE A 106 2.40 -3.55 -4.36
CA PHE A 106 0.96 -3.64 -4.53
C PHE A 106 0.39 -4.95 -3.96
N LYS A 107 0.97 -6.11 -4.30
CA LYS A 107 0.54 -7.42 -3.77
C LYS A 107 0.71 -7.51 -2.25
N MET A 108 1.81 -7.00 -1.71
CA MET A 108 2.06 -7.00 -0.27
C MET A 108 1.03 -6.15 0.48
N LEU A 109 0.68 -4.97 -0.05
CA LEU A 109 -0.39 -4.15 0.53
C LEU A 109 -1.75 -4.87 0.51
N LEU A 110 -2.12 -5.53 -0.59
CA LEU A 110 -3.35 -6.33 -0.64
C LEU A 110 -3.36 -7.42 0.44
N PHE A 111 -2.22 -8.10 0.63
CA PHE A 111 -2.06 -9.10 1.68
C PHE A 111 -2.24 -8.50 3.09
N MET A 112 -1.62 -7.36 3.37
CA MET A 112 -1.74 -6.67 4.66
C MET A 112 -3.17 -6.23 4.96
N ILE A 113 -3.90 -5.71 3.95
CA ILE A 113 -5.31 -5.32 4.10
C ILE A 113 -6.18 -6.56 4.41
N ARG A 114 -5.93 -7.67 3.71
CA ARG A 114 -6.65 -8.93 3.96
C ARG A 114 -6.36 -9.46 5.37
N LYS A 115 -5.10 -9.43 5.84
CA LYS A 115 -4.74 -9.80 7.22
C LYS A 115 -5.44 -8.89 8.23
N LEU A 116 -5.52 -7.59 7.97
CA LEU A 116 -6.24 -6.64 8.83
C LEU A 116 -7.73 -6.99 8.94
N TYR A 117 -8.39 -7.33 7.83
CA TYR A 117 -9.78 -7.75 7.88
C TYR A 117 -9.97 -9.07 8.64
N ALA A 118 -9.07 -10.05 8.45
CA ALA A 118 -9.10 -11.30 9.21
C ALA A 118 -8.93 -11.08 10.71
N LEU A 119 -8.07 -10.13 11.11
CA LEU A 119 -7.88 -9.74 12.51
C LEU A 119 -9.16 -9.13 13.10
N VAL A 120 -9.79 -8.19 12.38
CA VAL A 120 -11.02 -7.53 12.84
C VAL A 120 -12.22 -8.49 12.87
N ALA A 121 -12.27 -9.46 11.95
CA ALA A 121 -13.28 -10.52 11.95
C ALA A 121 -13.07 -11.57 13.05
N GLY A 122 -11.94 -11.55 13.76
CA GLY A 122 -11.58 -12.54 14.77
C GLY A 122 -11.13 -13.89 14.20
N GLU A 123 -10.86 -13.97 12.91
CA GLU A 123 -10.31 -15.17 12.24
C GLU A 123 -8.81 -15.37 12.56
N CYS A 124 -8.14 -14.31 13.00
CA CYS A 124 -6.72 -14.31 13.38
C CYS A 124 -6.52 -13.69 14.77
N SER A 125 -5.61 -14.25 15.56
CA SER A 125 -5.20 -13.67 16.84
C SER A 125 -4.31 -12.44 16.66
N VAL A 126 -4.34 -11.52 17.63
CA VAL A 126 -3.39 -10.40 17.67
C VAL A 126 -1.98 -10.95 17.92
N ASP A 127 -1.02 -10.54 17.10
CA ASP A 127 0.38 -10.88 17.28
C ASP A 127 0.95 -10.11 18.49
N ASN A 128 1.58 -10.82 19.43
CA ASN A 128 2.17 -10.20 20.63
C ASN A 128 3.56 -9.60 20.31
N PRO A 129 3.77 -8.27 20.42
CA PRO A 129 5.07 -7.64 20.17
C PRO A 129 6.15 -8.03 21.19
N ASP A 130 5.76 -8.53 22.37
CA ASP A 130 6.70 -8.96 23.42
C ASP A 130 7.20 -10.40 23.21
N ALA A 131 6.60 -11.14 22.27
CA ALA A 131 7.05 -12.49 21.94
C ALA A 131 8.34 -12.42 21.12
N ILE A 132 9.36 -13.20 21.52
CA ILE A 132 10.68 -13.23 20.87
C ILE A 132 10.58 -13.52 19.36
N GLN A 133 9.59 -14.30 18.93
CA GLN A 133 9.33 -14.60 17.50
C GLN A 133 9.05 -13.34 16.64
N ASN A 134 8.63 -12.23 17.26
CA ASN A 134 8.29 -10.97 16.59
C ASN A 134 9.36 -9.88 16.81
N GLN A 135 10.51 -10.23 17.39
CA GLN A 135 11.57 -9.29 17.72
C GLN A 135 12.80 -9.52 16.84
N GLU A 136 13.53 -8.44 16.60
CA GLU A 136 14.86 -8.46 16.00
C GLU A 136 15.82 -7.61 16.84
N VAL A 137 17.13 -7.86 16.70
CA VAL A 137 18.16 -7.14 17.46
C VAL A 137 18.93 -6.22 16.53
N LEU A 138 18.76 -4.90 16.71
CA LEU A 138 19.57 -3.90 16.02
C LEU A 138 20.98 -3.88 16.60
N LEU A 139 21.95 -4.37 15.82
CA LEU A 139 23.35 -4.42 16.23
C LEU A 139 23.97 -3.02 16.25
N GLY A 140 24.88 -2.77 17.19
CA GLY A 140 25.52 -1.46 17.37
C GLY A 140 26.26 -0.95 16.12
N GLY A 141 26.84 -1.84 15.31
CA GLY A 141 27.47 -1.46 14.04
C GLY A 141 26.48 -0.95 13.00
N PHE A 142 25.28 -1.52 12.92
CA PHE A 142 24.22 -1.02 12.04
C PHE A 142 23.64 0.30 12.54
N LEU A 143 23.52 0.47 13.86
CA LEU A 143 23.09 1.74 14.44
C LEU A 143 24.09 2.87 14.15
N TYR A 144 25.40 2.58 14.21
CA TYR A 144 26.44 3.58 13.94
C TYR A 144 26.54 3.95 12.45
N GLY A 145 26.24 3.01 11.55
CA GLY A 145 26.28 3.22 10.10
C GLY A 145 25.00 3.80 9.48
N MET A 146 23.94 3.94 10.27
CA MET A 146 22.66 4.52 9.85
C MET A 146 22.73 6.04 9.69
#